data_AF-A0A4C1ZHS7-F1
#
_entry.id   AF-A0A4C1ZHS7-F1
#
_cell.length_a   1.000
_cell.length_b   1.000
_cell.length_c   1.000
_cell.angle_alpha   90.00
_cell.angle_beta   90.00
_cell.angle_gamma   90.00
#
_symmetry.space_group_name_H-M   'P 1'
#
loop_
_entity.id
_entity.type
_entity.pdbx_description
1 polymer ?
#
loop_
_entity_poly.entity_id
_entity_poly.type
_entity_poly.pdbx_seq_one_letter_code
_entity_poly.pdbx_strand_id
1 'polypeptide(L)'
;MHDSGPLNEIFAIPSAVLDEKSSLRVSSGCRHTRGDHGQQRGRHRGEHTCDSSWALIQSAAAAMGERHPDTLEFVLWTGDFLSSSMENLSENFKLEAVRNVTELLGRTFSSQFVFPALGHNDPPPSKRLVEMWMQWLPTEALQTFETGQCALNYLKICSNVQKTIDIEISIRIERTASIERDRDREQLLLRESSQGGYYTIEQSHSKLRIVVLNSVLWAGGAARTDGPHKAHAQWDWLEYVLGKARQRREMVLQDSYLYL
;
A
#
# COMPACT_ATOMS: atom_id res chain seq x y z
N MET A 1 -21.32 -38.15 -1.11
CA MET A 1 -20.10 -37.62 -0.46
C MET A 1 -19.23 -37.03 -1.56
N HIS A 2 -19.41 -35.74 -1.84
CA HIS A 2 -18.41 -34.97 -2.57
C HIS A 2 -17.74 -34.10 -1.51
N ASP A 3 -16.52 -34.47 -1.16
CA ASP A 3 -15.67 -33.73 -0.26
C ASP A 3 -15.05 -32.59 -1.08
N SER A 4 -15.70 -31.43 -1.02
CA SER A 4 -15.11 -30.19 -1.49
C SER A 4 -14.02 -29.82 -0.49
N GLY A 5 -12.75 -29.97 -0.89
CA GLY A 5 -11.59 -29.54 -0.10
C GLY A 5 -11.72 -28.10 0.39
N PRO A 6 -10.97 -27.71 1.43
CA PRO A 6 -11.14 -26.42 2.08
C PRO A 6 -10.96 -25.31 1.04
N LEU A 7 -12.01 -24.50 0.88
CA LEU A 7 -11.91 -23.24 0.16
C LEU A 7 -10.81 -22.43 0.86
N ASN A 8 -9.82 -21.96 0.10
CA ASN A 8 -8.88 -20.96 0.58
C ASN A 8 -9.69 -19.72 1.01
N GLU A 9 -9.94 -19.57 2.30
CA GLU A 9 -10.71 -18.45 2.82
C GLU A 9 -9.86 -17.18 2.76
N ILE A 10 -10.32 -16.20 1.99
CA ILE A 10 -9.76 -14.85 2.01
C ILE A 10 -10.43 -14.10 3.15
N PHE A 11 -9.65 -13.66 4.12
CA PHE A 11 -10.14 -12.83 5.21
C PHE A 11 -9.75 -11.37 5.00
N ALA A 12 -10.68 -10.46 5.25
CA ALA A 12 -10.44 -9.03 5.25
C ALA A 12 -10.43 -8.50 6.68
N ILE A 13 -9.45 -7.65 7.00
CA ILE A 13 -9.39 -6.92 8.26
C ILE A 13 -10.08 -5.59 8.03
N PRO A 14 -11.13 -5.26 8.80
CA PRO A 14 -11.89 -4.06 8.54
C PRO A 14 -11.10 -2.81 8.93
N SER A 15 -11.32 -1.72 8.21
CA SER A 15 -10.70 -0.40 8.41
C SER A 15 -10.91 0.14 9.82
N ALA A 16 -9.89 0.79 10.39
CA ALA A 16 -9.87 1.16 11.81
C ALA A 16 -10.41 2.56 12.10
N VAL A 17 -11.22 2.67 13.16
CA VAL A 17 -11.32 3.87 14.01
C VAL A 17 -10.44 3.63 15.22
N LEU A 18 -9.54 4.58 15.49
CA LEU A 18 -8.88 4.63 16.78
C LEU A 18 -9.93 4.85 17.89
N ASP A 19 -10.00 3.93 18.85
CA ASP A 19 -10.88 4.06 20.02
C ASP A 19 -10.14 3.96 21.37
N GLU A 20 -10.70 4.71 22.33
CA GLU A 20 -10.48 4.91 23.78
C GLU A 20 -9.07 5.14 24.38
N LYS A 21 -7.96 4.71 23.76
CA LYS A 21 -6.62 4.86 24.38
C LYS A 21 -5.89 6.15 24.01
N SER A 22 -6.24 6.78 22.90
CA SER A 22 -5.76 8.12 22.56
C SER A 22 -6.68 9.14 23.23
N SER A 23 -6.14 10.25 23.74
CA SER A 23 -6.93 11.34 24.34
C SER A 23 -7.92 12.02 23.36
N LEU A 24 -8.07 11.51 22.13
CA LEU A 24 -9.03 11.95 21.13
C LEU A 24 -10.08 10.86 20.90
N ARG A 25 -11.28 11.06 21.48
CA ARG A 25 -12.47 10.38 20.97
C ARG A 25 -12.80 10.96 19.61
N VAL A 26 -12.44 10.26 18.53
CA VAL A 26 -12.93 10.59 17.19
C VAL A 26 -14.33 10.01 17.07
N SER A 27 -15.32 10.69 17.66
CA SER A 27 -16.74 10.31 17.58
C SER A 27 -17.36 10.55 16.20
N SER A 28 -16.57 11.00 15.22
CA SER A 28 -17.00 11.41 13.89
C SER A 28 -16.88 10.33 12.80
N GLY A 29 -16.39 9.13 13.12
CA GLY A 29 -16.42 7.98 12.19
C GLY A 29 -17.83 7.43 11.94
N CYS A 30 -18.83 7.91 12.70
CA CYS A 30 -20.23 7.56 12.60
C CYS A 30 -21.02 8.64 11.84
N ARG A 31 -21.56 8.31 10.67
CA ARG A 31 -22.48 9.21 9.95
C ARG A 31 -23.87 9.15 10.60
N HIS A 32 -24.16 10.05 11.53
CA HIS A 32 -25.52 10.23 12.04
C HIS A 32 -26.36 11.04 11.05
N THR A 33 -27.39 10.44 10.47
CA THR A 33 -28.44 11.16 9.75
C THR A 33 -29.31 11.92 10.76
N ARG A 34 -29.60 13.21 10.51
CA ARG A 34 -30.53 13.99 11.34
C ARG A 34 -31.93 13.38 11.21
N GLY A 35 -32.33 12.58 12.20
CA GLY A 35 -33.69 12.02 12.28
C GLY A 35 -33.82 10.75 13.11
N ASP A 36 -32.73 10.05 13.41
CA ASP A 36 -32.85 8.77 14.12
C ASP A 36 -32.75 8.96 15.65
N HIS A 37 -33.91 9.15 16.30
CA HIS A 37 -34.08 8.95 17.74
C HIS A 37 -34.29 7.44 18.05
N GLY A 38 -33.48 6.58 17.43
CA GLY A 38 -33.50 5.13 17.56
C GLY A 38 -32.47 4.64 18.57
N GLN A 39 -32.93 4.42 19.80
CA GLN A 39 -32.49 3.36 20.73
C GLN A 39 -30.99 3.04 20.85
N GLN A 40 -30.41 3.40 22.00
CA GLN A 40 -29.09 2.96 22.49
C GLN A 40 -28.98 1.43 22.70
N ARG A 41 -29.03 0.63 21.63
CA ARG A 41 -28.86 -0.82 21.68
C ARG A 41 -27.92 -1.28 20.58
N GLY A 42 -26.61 -1.19 20.84
CA GLY A 42 -25.60 -1.68 19.89
C GLY A 42 -24.14 -1.32 20.18
N ARG A 43 -23.77 -0.92 21.41
CA ARG A 43 -22.43 -0.33 21.68
C ARG A 43 -21.24 -1.30 21.77
N HIS A 44 -21.39 -2.57 21.38
CA HIS A 44 -20.32 -3.55 21.62
C HIS A 44 -19.58 -4.07 20.39
N ARG A 45 -20.15 -4.00 19.18
CA ARG A 45 -19.51 -4.62 17.98
C ARG A 45 -19.65 -3.84 16.68
N GLY A 46 -19.95 -2.54 16.76
CA GLY A 46 -20.07 -1.65 15.59
C GLY A 46 -21.52 -1.32 15.26
N GLU A 47 -21.70 -0.19 14.59
CA GLU A 47 -22.98 0.33 14.08
C GLU A 47 -22.84 0.47 12.56
N HIS A 48 -23.89 0.18 11.79
CA HIS A 48 -23.78 0.04 10.33
C HIS A 48 -23.37 1.33 9.58
N THR A 49 -23.47 2.48 10.25
CA THR A 49 -23.07 3.80 9.73
C THR A 49 -21.74 4.28 10.26
N CYS A 50 -21.00 3.43 10.96
CA CYS A 50 -19.74 3.74 11.62
C CYS A 50 -18.60 2.90 11.09
N ASP A 51 -17.42 3.50 11.09
CA ASP A 51 -16.16 2.77 10.94
C ASP A 51 -15.90 1.82 12.14
N SER A 52 -14.97 0.87 12.00
CA SER A 52 -14.78 -0.21 12.98
C SER A 52 -14.12 0.24 14.28
N SER A 53 -14.67 -0.15 15.43
CA SER A 53 -13.99 0.06 16.72
C SER A 53 -12.75 -0.83 16.85
N TRP A 54 -11.79 -0.42 17.68
CA TRP A 54 -10.62 -1.23 17.99
C TRP A 54 -10.97 -2.65 18.48
N ALA A 55 -12.01 -2.78 19.31
CA ALA A 55 -12.50 -4.07 19.79
C ALA A 55 -12.96 -4.99 18.65
N LEU A 56 -13.62 -4.43 17.61
CA LEU A 56 -14.02 -5.21 16.44
C LEU A 56 -12.79 -5.72 15.68
N ILE A 57 -11.79 -4.86 15.45
CA ILE A 57 -10.54 -5.24 14.76
C ILE A 57 -9.80 -6.34 15.53
N GLN A 58 -9.67 -6.20 16.86
CA GLN A 58 -9.05 -7.23 17.70
C GLN A 58 -9.80 -8.56 17.63
N SER A 59 -11.13 -8.52 17.66
CA SER A 59 -11.95 -9.74 17.59
C SER A 59 -11.86 -10.41 16.23
N ALA A 60 -11.77 -9.64 15.14
CA ALA A 60 -11.57 -10.15 13.79
C ALA A 60 -10.19 -10.79 13.64
N ALA A 61 -9.13 -10.11 14.10
CA ALA A 61 -7.77 -10.63 14.14
C ALA A 61 -7.70 -11.98 14.87
N ALA A 62 -8.21 -12.04 16.09
CA ALA A 62 -8.26 -13.25 16.89
C ALA A 62 -9.01 -14.39 16.19
N ALA A 63 -10.21 -14.11 15.63
CA ALA A 63 -11.01 -15.12 14.95
C ALA A 63 -10.33 -15.70 13.71
N MET A 64 -9.55 -14.90 12.96
CA MET A 64 -8.77 -15.40 11.83
C MET A 64 -7.59 -16.26 12.29
N GLY A 65 -6.85 -15.79 13.31
CA GLY A 65 -5.71 -16.52 13.88
C GLY A 65 -6.10 -17.88 14.47
N GLU A 66 -7.30 -17.98 15.05
CA GLU A 66 -7.81 -19.25 15.62
C GLU A 66 -8.25 -20.26 14.55
N ARG A 67 -8.70 -19.82 13.38
CA ARG A 67 -9.34 -20.71 12.39
C ARG A 67 -8.35 -21.52 11.55
N HIS A 68 -7.21 -20.93 11.20
CA HIS A 68 -6.31 -21.50 10.19
C HIS A 68 -4.82 -21.33 10.51
N PRO A 69 -4.33 -21.65 11.74
CA PRO A 69 -2.91 -21.44 12.06
C PRO A 69 -1.96 -22.27 11.18
N ASP A 70 -2.38 -23.47 10.75
CA ASP A 70 -1.52 -24.43 10.04
C ASP A 70 -1.63 -24.38 8.51
N THR A 71 -2.69 -23.75 7.97
CA THR A 71 -2.98 -23.70 6.53
C THR A 71 -2.83 -22.30 5.94
N LEU A 72 -2.70 -21.27 6.77
CA LEU A 72 -2.50 -19.90 6.33
C LEU A 72 -1.04 -19.67 5.92
N GLU A 73 -0.81 -19.40 4.64
CA GLU A 73 0.54 -19.12 4.11
C GLU A 73 0.89 -17.63 4.16
N PHE A 74 -0.10 -16.76 3.89
CA PHE A 74 0.05 -15.31 3.90
C PHE A 74 -1.28 -14.59 4.10
N VAL A 75 -1.19 -13.31 4.43
CA VAL A 75 -2.33 -12.38 4.58
C VAL A 75 -2.15 -11.23 3.61
N LEU A 76 -3.18 -10.93 2.82
CA LEU A 76 -3.27 -9.69 2.05
C LEU A 76 -3.98 -8.63 2.89
N TRP A 77 -3.36 -7.47 3.09
CA TRP A 77 -3.92 -6.40 3.90
C TRP A 77 -4.12 -5.16 3.04
N THR A 78 -5.28 -5.11 2.38
CA THR A 78 -5.52 -4.33 1.16
C THR A 78 -5.89 -2.85 1.41
N GLY A 79 -5.18 -2.15 2.29
CA GLY A 79 -5.33 -0.71 2.50
C GLY A 79 -6.55 -0.26 3.32
N ASP A 80 -6.67 1.07 3.46
CA ASP A 80 -7.62 1.77 4.32
C ASP A 80 -7.53 1.25 5.76
N PHE A 81 -6.31 1.29 6.29
CA PHE A 81 -6.05 1.03 7.70
C PHE A 81 -6.72 2.08 8.58
N LEU A 82 -6.80 3.32 8.09
CA LEU A 82 -7.36 4.46 8.79
C LEU A 82 -8.76 4.80 8.32
N SER A 83 -9.57 5.27 9.27
CA SER A 83 -10.86 5.89 9.01
C SER A 83 -10.70 7.22 8.28
N SER A 84 -11.60 7.51 7.35
CA SER A 84 -11.74 8.83 6.71
C SER A 84 -11.89 9.99 7.71
N SER A 85 -12.43 9.72 8.91
CA SER A 85 -12.55 10.72 9.98
C SER A 85 -11.20 11.18 10.55
N MET A 86 -10.13 10.44 10.26
CA MET A 86 -8.76 10.71 10.70
C MET A 86 -7.96 11.56 9.72
N GLU A 87 -8.53 11.95 8.58
CA GLU A 87 -7.87 12.72 7.51
C GLU A 87 -7.14 13.96 8.06
N ASN A 88 -7.79 14.69 8.96
CA ASN A 88 -7.31 15.95 9.54
C ASN A 88 -6.45 15.80 10.80
N LEU A 89 -6.15 14.56 11.23
CA LEU A 89 -5.26 14.32 12.37
C LEU A 89 -3.79 14.49 11.96
N SER A 90 -2.92 14.70 12.95
CA SER A 90 -1.48 14.81 12.69
C SER A 90 -0.91 13.49 12.16
N GLU A 91 0.11 13.59 11.32
CA GLU A 91 0.82 12.42 10.77
C GLU A 91 1.32 11.48 11.87
N ASN A 92 1.70 12.01 13.04
CA ASN A 92 2.11 11.19 14.18
C ASN A 92 0.98 10.29 14.69
N PHE A 93 -0.24 10.82 14.82
CA PHE A 93 -1.39 10.03 15.24
C PHE A 93 -1.76 8.98 14.19
N LYS A 94 -1.72 9.34 12.91
CA LYS A 94 -1.98 8.39 11.82
C LYS A 94 -0.97 7.24 11.83
N LEU A 95 0.32 7.55 11.96
CA LEU A 95 1.38 6.53 12.00
C LEU A 95 1.33 5.68 13.28
N GLU A 96 0.89 6.23 14.41
CA GLU A 96 0.64 5.46 15.64
C GLU A 96 -0.53 4.49 15.46
N ALA A 97 -1.59 4.91 14.77
CA ALA A 97 -2.71 4.02 14.44
C ALA A 97 -2.29 2.86 13.54
N VAL A 98 -1.54 3.14 12.47
CA VAL A 98 -0.99 2.10 11.60
C VAL A 98 -0.08 1.16 12.38
N ARG A 99 0.76 1.68 13.30
CA ARG A 99 1.59 0.86 14.19
C ARG A 99 0.75 -0.08 15.06
N ASN A 100 -0.33 0.42 15.67
CA ASN A 100 -1.19 -0.39 16.54
C ASN A 100 -1.78 -1.59 15.79
N VAL A 101 -2.32 -1.35 14.58
CA VAL A 101 -2.85 -2.44 13.75
C VAL A 101 -1.72 -3.36 13.30
N THR A 102 -0.59 -2.81 12.86
CA THR A 102 0.60 -3.58 12.45
C THR A 102 1.06 -4.54 13.57
N GLU A 103 1.14 -4.06 14.81
CA GLU A 103 1.51 -4.90 15.96
C GLU A 103 0.47 -5.97 16.29
N LEU A 104 -0.82 -5.65 16.17
CA LEU A 104 -1.89 -6.64 16.35
C LEU A 104 -1.73 -7.77 15.32
N LEU A 105 -1.49 -7.44 14.05
CA LEU A 105 -1.31 -8.43 12.99
C LEU A 105 -0.03 -9.23 13.18
N GLY A 106 1.08 -8.57 13.52
CA GLY A 106 2.37 -9.24 13.73
C GLY A 106 2.33 -10.25 14.88
N ARG A 107 1.54 -9.98 15.93
CA ARG A 107 1.33 -10.93 17.04
C ARG A 107 0.33 -12.03 16.69
N THR A 108 -0.65 -11.75 15.85
CA THR A 108 -1.70 -12.70 15.46
C THR A 108 -1.18 -13.70 14.42
N PHE A 109 -0.35 -13.24 13.48
CA PHE A 109 0.12 -13.97 12.31
C PHE A 109 1.65 -14.09 12.30
N SER A 110 2.25 -14.47 13.43
CA SER A 110 3.70 -14.39 13.64
C SER A 110 4.54 -15.30 12.73
N SER A 111 3.94 -16.35 12.15
CA SER A 111 4.59 -17.27 11.22
C SER A 111 4.21 -17.03 9.76
N GLN A 112 3.31 -16.08 9.49
CA GLN A 112 2.80 -15.80 8.15
C GLN A 112 3.30 -14.45 7.64
N PHE A 113 3.42 -14.36 6.32
CA PHE A 113 3.75 -13.09 5.68
C PHE A 113 2.49 -12.24 5.55
N VAL A 114 2.56 -10.97 5.97
CA VAL A 114 1.49 -9.99 5.77
C VAL A 114 1.93 -9.01 4.67
N PHE A 115 1.11 -8.84 3.64
CA PHE A 115 1.38 -7.99 2.50
C PHE A 115 0.44 -6.78 2.51
N PRO A 116 0.86 -5.63 3.07
CA PRO A 116 0.06 -4.42 3.09
C PRO A 116 0.04 -3.70 1.74
N ALA A 117 -1.14 -3.28 1.28
CA ALA A 117 -1.34 -2.30 0.22
C ALA A 117 -1.79 -0.96 0.83
N LEU A 118 -1.49 0.18 0.21
CA LEU A 118 -1.97 1.48 0.69
C LEU A 118 -3.36 1.80 0.14
N GLY A 119 -4.25 2.23 1.03
CA GLY A 119 -5.54 2.82 0.69
C GLY A 119 -5.53 4.35 0.73
N HIS A 120 -6.65 4.95 0.35
CA HIS A 120 -6.76 6.39 0.17
C HIS A 120 -6.72 7.17 1.49
N ASN A 121 -7.11 6.54 2.60
CA ASN A 121 -7.09 7.15 3.93
C ASN A 121 -5.74 6.98 4.65
N ASP A 122 -4.82 6.20 4.09
CA ASP A 122 -3.57 5.83 4.74
C ASP A 122 -2.50 6.91 4.58
N PRO A 123 -1.49 6.94 5.48
CA PRO A 123 -0.35 7.83 5.31
C PRO A 123 0.40 7.51 4.01
N PRO A 124 1.01 8.52 3.36
CA PRO A 124 1.86 8.28 2.20
C PRO A 124 3.06 7.38 2.58
N PRO A 125 3.68 6.70 1.59
CA PRO A 125 4.84 5.86 1.84
C PRO A 125 5.91 6.64 2.59
N SER A 126 6.47 6.09 3.65
CA SER A 126 7.45 6.81 4.46
C SER A 126 8.42 5.84 5.13
N LYS A 127 9.60 6.32 5.51
CA LYS A 127 10.58 5.53 6.26
C LYS A 127 9.99 4.92 7.54
N ARG A 128 9.04 5.61 8.19
CA ARG A 128 8.36 5.09 9.38
C ARG A 128 7.47 3.87 9.05
N LEU A 129 6.82 3.85 7.90
CA LEU A 129 6.08 2.67 7.43
C LEU A 129 7.04 1.53 7.05
N VAL A 130 8.14 1.84 6.38
CA VAL A 130 9.22 0.87 6.07
C VAL A 130 9.69 0.17 7.33
N GLU A 131 10.07 0.94 8.36
CA GLU A 131 10.54 0.41 9.65
C GLU A 131 9.51 -0.50 10.34
N MET A 132 8.20 -0.19 10.22
CA MET A 132 7.13 -1.02 10.77
C MET A 132 6.95 -2.35 10.03
N TRP A 133 7.13 -2.35 8.71
CA TRP A 133 6.85 -3.49 7.83
C TRP A 133 8.08 -4.33 7.48
N MET A 134 9.27 -3.92 7.95
CA MET A 134 10.52 -4.69 7.85
C MET A 134 10.42 -6.12 8.40
N GLN A 135 9.49 -6.36 9.32
CA GLN A 135 9.22 -7.71 9.85
C GLN A 135 8.53 -8.64 8.85
N TRP A 136 7.86 -8.10 7.83
CA TRP A 136 7.07 -8.89 6.86
C TRP A 136 7.65 -8.86 5.45
N LEU A 137 8.26 -7.74 5.05
CA LEU A 137 8.66 -7.50 3.68
C LEU A 137 10.17 -7.69 3.50
N PRO A 138 10.60 -8.32 2.39
CA PRO A 138 12.02 -8.42 2.06
C PRO A 138 12.60 -7.04 1.69
N THR A 139 13.92 -6.91 1.80
CA THR A 139 14.66 -5.66 1.54
C THR A 139 14.34 -5.04 0.18
N GLU A 140 14.21 -5.85 -0.87
CA GLU A 140 13.90 -5.39 -2.22
C GLU A 140 12.49 -4.79 -2.31
N ALA A 141 11.52 -5.38 -1.62
CA ALA A 141 10.16 -4.88 -1.57
C ALA A 141 10.09 -3.55 -0.80
N LEU A 142 10.78 -3.46 0.34
CA LEU A 142 10.88 -2.23 1.13
C LEU A 142 11.54 -1.10 0.35
N GLN A 143 12.57 -1.39 -0.44
CA GLN A 143 13.25 -0.40 -1.27
C GLN A 143 12.31 0.18 -2.33
N THR A 144 11.60 -0.66 -3.09
CA THR A 144 10.65 -0.16 -4.10
C THR A 144 9.44 0.52 -3.45
N PHE A 145 8.99 0.03 -2.28
CA PHE A 145 7.94 0.70 -1.51
C PHE A 145 8.34 2.13 -1.12
N GLU A 146 9.54 2.30 -0.56
CA GLU A 146 10.05 3.59 -0.11
C GLU A 146 10.33 4.54 -1.27
N THR A 147 10.99 4.03 -2.32
CA THR A 147 11.57 4.88 -3.38
C THR A 147 10.71 4.97 -4.64
N GLY A 148 9.73 4.08 -4.84
CA GLY A 148 9.03 3.95 -6.13
C GLY A 148 9.96 3.69 -7.32
N GLN A 149 11.23 3.42 -7.08
CA GLN A 149 12.18 3.11 -8.12
C GLN A 149 12.16 1.60 -8.33
N CYS A 150 12.14 1.20 -9.61
CA CYS A 150 12.52 -0.15 -9.98
C CYS A 150 13.89 -0.40 -9.35
N ALA A 151 14.08 -1.45 -8.54
CA ALA A 151 15.38 -1.82 -8.00
C ALA A 151 16.34 -2.19 -9.15
N LEU A 152 16.93 -1.17 -9.78
CA LEU A 152 17.81 -1.27 -10.94
C LEU A 152 19.19 -0.74 -10.56
N ASN A 153 19.82 -1.40 -9.59
CA ASN A 153 21.27 -1.51 -9.68
C ASN A 153 21.54 -2.55 -10.78
N TYR A 154 22.03 -2.04 -11.91
CA TYR A 154 22.26 -2.68 -13.21
C TYR A 154 21.12 -2.52 -14.24
N LEU A 155 21.38 -1.54 -15.10
CA LEU A 155 20.77 -1.23 -16.40
C LEU A 155 19.43 -0.47 -16.38
N LYS A 156 19.55 0.82 -16.75
CA LYS A 156 18.66 1.60 -17.63
C LYS A 156 17.29 0.95 -17.89
N ILE A 157 16.23 1.73 -17.65
CA ILE A 157 14.82 1.59 -18.06
C ILE A 157 13.90 1.52 -16.83
N CYS A 158 13.50 2.67 -16.28
CA CYS A 158 12.07 2.86 -16.01
C CYS A 158 11.44 3.81 -17.06
N SER A 159 12.19 4.27 -18.08
CA SER A 159 11.63 4.74 -19.37
C SER A 159 12.74 4.84 -20.42
N ASN A 160 12.58 4.13 -21.54
CA ASN A 160 13.23 4.48 -22.81
C ASN A 160 12.15 4.95 -23.80
N VAL A 161 11.12 5.64 -23.26
CA VAL A 161 10.02 6.24 -24.01
C VAL A 161 10.02 7.75 -23.76
N GLN A 162 11.17 8.39 -23.98
CA GLN A 162 11.24 9.86 -24.18
C GLN A 162 12.48 10.33 -24.96
N LYS A 163 13.10 9.47 -25.79
CA LYS A 163 14.17 9.89 -26.73
C LYS A 163 14.10 9.22 -28.11
N THR A 164 12.88 9.05 -28.63
CA THR A 164 12.64 8.98 -30.09
C THR A 164 12.12 10.32 -30.62
N ILE A 165 12.21 11.37 -29.82
CA ILE A 165 12.09 12.77 -30.23
C ILE A 165 13.37 13.42 -29.70
N ASP A 166 14.12 14.08 -30.58
CA ASP A 166 15.49 14.65 -30.41
C ASP A 166 16.69 13.81 -30.91
N ILE A 167 16.51 12.95 -31.93
CA ILE A 167 17.62 12.64 -32.86
C ILE A 167 17.56 13.53 -34.13
N GLU A 168 16.52 14.34 -34.30
CA GLU A 168 16.44 15.37 -35.36
C GLU A 168 16.78 16.80 -34.90
N ILE A 169 17.19 16.99 -33.64
CA ILE A 169 17.75 18.27 -33.16
C ILE A 169 19.18 18.02 -32.65
N SER A 170 19.94 17.20 -33.38
CA SER A 170 21.38 17.03 -33.18
C SER A 170 22.20 17.73 -34.27
N ILE A 171 21.64 18.76 -34.90
CA ILE A 171 22.38 19.74 -35.69
C ILE A 171 21.94 21.12 -35.21
N ARG A 172 22.90 21.90 -34.69
CA ARG A 172 22.81 23.31 -34.28
C ARG A 172 22.31 23.55 -32.84
N ILE A 173 23.24 23.48 -31.88
CA ILE A 173 23.71 24.63 -31.08
C ILE A 173 24.75 24.09 -30.09
N GLU A 174 26.02 24.32 -30.44
CA GLU A 174 27.10 24.35 -29.46
C GLU A 174 26.98 25.64 -28.62
N ARG A 175 27.46 25.57 -27.37
CA ARG A 175 27.55 26.63 -26.34
C ARG A 175 26.22 26.79 -25.57
N THR A 176 26.15 26.54 -24.28
CA THR A 176 26.93 27.20 -23.21
C THR A 176 26.81 26.42 -21.90
N ALA A 177 27.83 26.57 -21.05
CA ALA A 177 27.95 25.98 -19.72
C ALA A 177 26.88 26.51 -18.73
N SER A 178 25.75 25.81 -18.64
CA SER A 178 24.72 26.04 -17.61
C SER A 178 24.04 24.75 -17.10
N ILE A 179 24.27 23.61 -17.76
CA ILE A 179 23.42 22.40 -17.64
C ILE A 179 23.79 21.48 -16.45
N GLU A 180 24.94 21.68 -15.81
CA GLU A 180 25.40 20.77 -14.75
C GLU A 180 24.74 21.04 -13.40
N ARG A 181 24.41 22.30 -13.09
CA ARG A 181 23.74 22.67 -11.82
C ARG A 181 22.24 22.33 -11.78
N ASP A 182 21.60 22.20 -12.94
CA ASP A 182 20.18 21.80 -13.02
C ASP A 182 20.00 20.28 -12.92
N ARG A 183 20.95 19.47 -13.44
CA ARG A 183 20.88 18.01 -13.29
C ARG A 183 21.02 17.54 -11.85
N ASP A 184 21.82 18.23 -11.03
CA ASP A 184 21.95 17.90 -9.62
C ASP A 184 20.71 18.31 -8.82
N ARG A 185 20.03 19.41 -9.20
CA ARG A 185 18.76 19.83 -8.61
C ARG A 185 17.60 18.93 -9.02
N GLU A 186 17.53 18.53 -10.28
CA GLU A 186 16.53 17.59 -10.80
C GLU A 186 16.74 16.18 -10.20
N GLN A 187 17.98 15.72 -10.06
CA GLN A 187 18.30 14.49 -9.32
C GLN A 187 18.05 14.61 -7.82
N LEU A 188 18.25 15.78 -7.19
CA LEU A 188 17.86 16.00 -5.80
C LEU A 188 16.34 15.96 -5.63
N LEU A 189 15.58 16.60 -6.52
CA LEU A 189 14.12 16.60 -6.51
C LEU A 189 13.54 15.20 -6.77
N LEU A 190 14.19 14.41 -7.63
CA LEU A 190 13.85 12.99 -7.86
C LEU A 190 14.22 12.08 -6.66
N ARG A 191 15.30 12.39 -5.96
CA ARG A 191 15.72 11.71 -4.73
C ARG A 191 14.89 12.09 -3.51
N GLU A 192 14.37 13.32 -3.46
CA GLU A 192 13.53 13.80 -2.36
C GLU A 192 12.05 13.44 -2.53
N SER A 193 11.60 13.07 -3.73
CA SER A 193 10.16 12.86 -4.03
C SER A 193 9.88 11.66 -4.93
N SER A 194 10.43 10.49 -4.62
CA SER A 194 9.87 9.25 -5.16
C SER A 194 9.48 8.36 -3.99
N GLN A 195 8.26 8.54 -3.50
CA GLN A 195 7.57 7.62 -2.61
C GLN A 195 6.69 6.73 -3.49
N GLY A 196 6.94 5.43 -3.51
CA GLY A 196 6.24 4.49 -4.41
C GLY A 196 4.93 4.00 -3.81
N GLY A 197 5.02 3.30 -2.69
CA GLY A 197 3.88 2.63 -2.06
C GLY A 197 3.50 1.31 -2.70
N TYR A 198 4.27 0.84 -3.68
CA TYR A 198 4.06 -0.41 -4.42
C TYR A 198 5.32 -1.26 -4.38
N TYR A 199 5.16 -2.58 -4.53
CA TYR A 199 6.27 -3.53 -4.48
C TYR A 199 5.86 -4.89 -5.06
N THR A 200 6.85 -5.77 -5.26
CA THR A 200 6.61 -7.16 -5.68
C THR A 200 7.41 -8.11 -4.81
N ILE A 201 6.86 -9.31 -4.59
CA ILE A 201 7.49 -10.40 -3.85
C ILE A 201 7.58 -11.61 -4.75
N GLU A 202 8.77 -12.18 -4.82
CA GLU A 202 9.07 -13.38 -5.60
C GLU A 202 9.07 -14.59 -4.67
N GLN A 203 8.16 -15.53 -4.89
CA GLN A 203 8.20 -16.84 -4.25
C GLN A 203 8.77 -17.88 -5.22
N SER A 204 10.09 -18.02 -5.21
CA SER A 204 10.81 -18.89 -6.15
C SER A 204 10.37 -20.35 -6.13
N HIS A 205 9.95 -20.87 -4.97
CA HIS A 205 9.56 -22.28 -4.80
C HIS A 205 8.20 -22.60 -5.44
N SER A 206 7.23 -21.69 -5.35
CA SER A 206 5.87 -21.86 -5.87
C SER A 206 5.68 -21.28 -7.27
N LYS A 207 6.70 -20.61 -7.83
CA LYS A 207 6.59 -19.78 -9.05
C LYS A 207 5.46 -18.76 -8.95
N LEU A 208 5.19 -18.28 -7.74
CA LEU A 208 4.23 -17.22 -7.49
C LEU A 208 4.96 -15.89 -7.38
N ARG A 209 4.41 -14.86 -8.03
CA ARG A 209 4.79 -13.48 -7.83
C ARG A 209 3.60 -12.71 -7.29
N ILE A 210 3.80 -12.05 -6.16
CA ILE A 210 2.81 -11.13 -5.60
C ILE A 210 3.19 -9.72 -6.07
N VAL A 211 2.22 -8.97 -6.57
CA VAL A 211 2.38 -7.60 -7.03
C VAL A 211 1.40 -6.73 -6.26
N VAL A 212 1.93 -5.85 -5.42
CA VAL A 212 1.12 -4.94 -4.61
C VAL A 212 1.20 -3.55 -5.21
N LEU A 213 0.05 -3.03 -5.64
CA LEU A 213 -0.06 -1.73 -6.28
C LEU A 213 -0.53 -0.66 -5.30
N ASN A 214 0.10 0.51 -5.37
CA ASN A 214 -0.42 1.74 -4.80
C ASN A 214 -1.50 2.32 -5.73
N SER A 215 -2.71 1.79 -5.66
CA SER A 215 -3.79 2.23 -6.55
C SER A 215 -4.25 3.67 -6.33
N VAL A 216 -3.89 4.25 -5.19
CA VAL A 216 -4.18 5.66 -4.85
C VAL A 216 -3.57 6.60 -5.88
N LEU A 217 -2.42 6.27 -6.48
CA LEU A 217 -1.75 7.09 -7.50
C LEU A 217 -2.61 7.33 -8.75
N TRP A 218 -3.56 6.43 -9.04
CA TRP A 218 -4.49 6.58 -10.18
C TRP A 218 -5.84 7.17 -9.79
N ALA A 219 -6.11 7.38 -8.49
CA ALA A 219 -7.35 8.00 -8.04
C ALA A 219 -7.41 9.48 -8.44
N GLY A 220 -8.61 9.96 -8.83
CA GLY A 220 -8.80 11.28 -9.44
C GLY A 220 -8.35 12.49 -8.61
N GLY A 221 -8.15 12.33 -7.29
CA GLY A 221 -7.53 13.34 -6.42
C GLY A 221 -6.00 13.36 -6.52
N ALA A 222 -5.36 12.20 -6.35
CA ALA A 222 -3.90 12.06 -6.41
C ALA A 222 -3.33 12.34 -7.81
N ALA A 223 -4.04 11.93 -8.87
CA ALA A 223 -3.65 12.24 -10.25
C ALA A 223 -3.58 13.76 -10.53
N ARG A 224 -4.30 14.58 -9.74
CA ARG A 224 -4.28 16.04 -9.83
C ARG A 224 -3.20 16.70 -8.97
N THR A 225 -2.82 16.10 -7.84
CA THR A 225 -1.91 16.72 -6.84
C THR A 225 -0.48 16.22 -6.92
N ASP A 226 -0.27 14.92 -7.13
CA ASP A 226 1.05 14.28 -7.20
C ASP A 226 1.65 14.27 -8.61
N GLY A 227 0.84 14.69 -9.59
CA GLY A 227 1.17 14.72 -11.01
C GLY A 227 1.10 13.33 -11.67
N PRO A 228 0.82 13.27 -12.98
CA PRO A 228 0.69 12.02 -13.74
C PRO A 228 1.97 11.16 -13.74
N HIS A 229 3.12 11.72 -13.33
CA HIS A 229 4.42 11.07 -13.38
C HIS A 229 4.56 9.87 -12.43
N LYS A 230 4.01 9.92 -11.20
CA LYS A 230 4.13 8.81 -10.25
C LYS A 230 3.31 7.59 -10.68
N ALA A 231 2.08 7.85 -11.13
CA ALA A 231 1.19 6.85 -11.71
C ALA A 231 1.80 6.17 -12.95
N HIS A 232 2.46 6.96 -13.81
CA HIS A 232 3.15 6.45 -14.99
C HIS A 232 4.39 5.62 -14.62
N ALA A 233 5.20 6.07 -13.65
CA ALA A 233 6.35 5.30 -13.18
C ALA A 233 5.95 3.93 -12.60
N GLN A 234 4.85 3.88 -11.85
CA GLN A 234 4.30 2.61 -11.38
C GLN A 234 3.83 1.71 -12.53
N TRP A 235 3.26 2.30 -13.58
CA TRP A 235 2.85 1.55 -14.77
C TRP A 235 4.06 0.94 -15.49
N ASP A 236 5.11 1.73 -15.74
CA ASP A 236 6.35 1.24 -16.37
C ASP A 236 7.01 0.14 -15.54
N TRP A 237 7.04 0.30 -14.21
CA TRP A 237 7.49 -0.73 -13.28
C TRP A 237 6.65 -2.01 -13.38
N LEU A 238 5.31 -1.88 -13.43
CA LEU A 238 4.41 -3.01 -13.53
C LEU A 238 4.63 -3.79 -14.84
N GLU A 239 4.75 -3.10 -15.98
CA GLU A 239 5.05 -3.74 -17.27
C GLU A 239 6.35 -4.54 -17.22
N TYR A 240 7.40 -3.99 -16.60
CA TYR A 240 8.66 -4.70 -16.39
C TYR A 240 8.47 -5.96 -15.54
N VAL A 241 7.77 -5.84 -14.41
CA VAL A 241 7.51 -6.96 -13.48
C VAL A 241 6.72 -8.08 -14.16
N LEU A 242 5.68 -7.73 -14.92
CA LEU A 242 4.87 -8.69 -15.68
C LEU A 242 5.69 -9.32 -16.82
N GLY A 243 6.55 -8.56 -17.49
CA GLY A 243 7.49 -9.07 -18.49
C GLY A 243 8.44 -10.12 -17.92
N LYS A 244 8.99 -9.86 -16.73
CA LYS A 244 9.86 -10.79 -15.98
C LYS A 244 9.10 -12.04 -15.54
N ALA A 245 7.90 -11.89 -14.99
CA ALA A 245 7.04 -12.99 -14.58
C ALA A 245 6.70 -13.92 -15.75
N ARG A 246 6.36 -13.33 -16.92
CA ARG A 246 6.09 -14.08 -18.15
C ARG A 246 7.31 -14.88 -18.63
N GLN A 247 8.50 -14.26 -18.64
CA GLN A 247 9.74 -14.94 -19.03
C GLN A 247 10.06 -16.12 -18.11
N ARG A 248 9.80 -15.96 -16.81
CA ARG A 248 10.04 -16.99 -15.79
C ARG A 248 8.90 -17.99 -15.62
N ARG A 249 7.79 -17.80 -16.35
CA ARG A 249 6.56 -18.60 -16.24
C ARG A 249 6.01 -18.63 -14.81
N GLU A 250 6.01 -17.47 -14.17
CA GLU A 250 5.45 -17.25 -12.84
C GLU A 250 3.95 -16.95 -12.96
N MET A 251 3.16 -17.41 -11.98
CA MET A 251 1.79 -16.94 -11.75
C MET A 251 1.85 -15.61 -11.02
N VAL A 252 0.96 -14.67 -11.38
CA VAL A 252 0.90 -13.35 -10.74
C VAL A 252 -0.37 -13.22 -9.92
N LEU A 253 -0.23 -12.91 -8.63
CA LEU A 253 -1.31 -12.47 -7.76
C LEU A 253 -1.17 -10.96 -7.58
N GLN A 254 -2.19 -10.21 -8.00
CA GLN A 254 -2.23 -8.76 -7.84
C GLN A 254 -3.03 -8.41 -6.58
N ASP A 255 -2.50 -7.49 -5.80
CA ASP A 255 -3.19 -6.87 -4.66
C ASP A 255 -3.18 -5.34 -4.79
N SER A 256 -4.30 -4.70 -4.45
CA SER A 256 -4.48 -3.26 -4.49
C SER A 256 -5.70 -2.84 -3.66
N TYR A 257 -5.73 -1.59 -3.20
CA TYR A 257 -6.88 -1.06 -2.46
C TYR A 257 -8.09 -0.80 -3.37
N LEU A 258 -7.90 -0.09 -4.47
CA LEU A 258 -8.92 0.11 -5.49
C LEU A 258 -8.82 -0.99 -6.54
N TYR A 259 -9.98 -1.47 -6.97
CA TYR A 259 -10.09 -2.26 -8.19
C TYR A 259 -9.96 -1.32 -9.39
N LEU A 260 -8.93 -1.56 -10.20
CA LEU A 260 -8.67 -0.87 -11.46
C LEU A 260 -9.42 -1.53 -12.62
#